data_AF-A0A838NMH0-F1
#
_entry.id   AF-A0A838NMH0-F1
#
_cell.length_a   1.000
_cell.length_b   1.000
_cell.length_c   1.000
_cell.angle_alpha   90.00
_cell.angle_beta   90.00
_cell.angle_gamma   90.00
#
_symmetry.space_group_name_H-M   'P 1'
#
loop_
_entity.id
_entity.type
_entity.pdbx_description
1 polymer ?
#
loop_
_entity_poly.entity_id
_entity_poly.type
_entity_poly.pdbx_seq_one_letter_code
_entity_poly.pdbx_strand_id
1 'polypeptide(L)'
;MIRRTMVLSALLLTMARIAEGQVLIRIAEPGRATYSELHEALSPGTPAADSALVLLRERRPAILWRRTRSALAGAVAWNDGPLALTRLAALRDRPYADSAARLSRAIEAGEVRAPPGQDPADLLAPLRAVGLERARLAQGDAAILKGILAKIPTQQYGVGEAWVLGRLGRAASDSLQARFLAAEDTELKVRYLTLLSFSADTAAIPLLARVYAAPDSFGVPPRYASRASDALLWIGTRSSLSALLDARKRARV
;
A
#
# COMPACT_ATOMS: atom_id res chain seq x y z
N MET A 1 -42.37 18.74 23.74
CA MET A 1 -41.25 18.80 22.77
C MET A 1 -39.97 18.47 23.51
N ILE A 2 -39.26 17.40 23.16
CA ILE A 2 -37.81 17.14 23.36
C ILE A 2 -37.53 15.67 22.98
N ARG A 3 -36.36 15.44 22.35
CA ARG A 3 -35.68 14.17 22.01
C ARG A 3 -36.13 13.41 20.75
N ARG A 4 -35.61 13.86 19.60
CA ARG A 4 -35.24 13.01 18.45
C ARG A 4 -33.88 13.44 17.89
N THR A 5 -32.81 13.15 18.61
CA THR A 5 -31.44 13.32 18.08
C THR A 5 -30.48 12.36 18.77
N MET A 6 -30.63 11.06 18.53
CA MET A 6 -29.63 10.09 18.99
C MET A 6 -29.71 8.76 18.23
N VAL A 7 -29.56 8.77 16.90
CA VAL A 7 -29.31 7.53 16.12
C VAL A 7 -28.24 7.69 15.03
N LEU A 8 -27.83 8.91 14.64
CA LEU A 8 -26.92 9.06 13.49
C LEU A 8 -25.43 8.77 13.76
N SER A 9 -24.99 8.69 15.02
CA SER A 9 -23.56 8.50 15.33
C SER A 9 -23.11 7.03 15.38
N ALA A 10 -24.04 6.08 15.56
CA ALA A 10 -23.69 4.66 15.62
C ALA A 10 -23.59 4.00 14.22
N LEU A 11 -24.27 4.56 13.21
CA LEU A 11 -24.28 3.99 11.85
C LEU A 11 -23.03 4.33 11.02
N LEU A 12 -22.30 5.40 11.37
CA LEU A 12 -21.05 5.80 10.69
C LEU A 12 -19.82 5.00 11.16
N LEU A 13 -19.87 4.43 12.37
CA LEU A 13 -18.79 3.61 12.94
C LEU A 13 -18.82 2.15 12.45
N THR A 14 -19.97 1.65 12.01
CA THR A 14 -20.09 0.30 11.43
C THR A 14 -19.73 0.25 9.94
N MET A 15 -19.88 1.36 9.20
CA MET A 15 -19.46 1.41 7.78
C MET A 15 -17.94 1.43 7.58
N ALA A 16 -17.17 1.81 8.60
CA ALA A 16 -15.70 1.75 8.58
C ALA A 16 -15.14 0.31 8.60
N ARG A 17 -15.97 -0.72 8.86
CA ARG A 17 -15.55 -2.14 8.86
C ARG A 17 -15.56 -2.80 7.48
N ILE A 18 -16.06 -2.15 6.43
CA ILE A 18 -16.27 -2.81 5.12
C ILE A 18 -15.19 -2.46 4.08
N ALA A 19 -14.36 -1.45 4.33
CA ALA A 19 -13.25 -1.09 3.46
C ALA A 19 -11.90 -1.59 4.02
N GLU A 20 -11.73 -2.90 4.10
CA GLU A 20 -10.37 -3.47 4.11
C GLU A 20 -9.76 -3.26 2.74
N GLY A 21 -8.88 -2.26 2.61
CA GLY A 21 -8.24 -1.96 1.34
C GLY A 21 -6.94 -1.21 1.54
N GLN A 22 -5.82 -1.90 1.38
CA GLN A 22 -4.57 -1.23 1.03
C GLN A 22 -4.59 -1.01 -0.49
N VAL A 23 -4.40 0.23 -0.93
CA VAL A 23 -4.40 0.60 -2.35
C VAL A 23 -3.03 1.13 -2.77
N LEU A 24 -2.73 0.98 -4.07
CA LEU A 24 -1.59 1.61 -4.73
C LEU A 24 -2.15 2.53 -5.81
N ILE A 25 -1.79 3.81 -5.77
CA ILE A 25 -2.21 4.84 -6.74
C ILE A 25 -1.03 5.69 -7.17
N ARG A 26 -1.01 6.12 -8.43
CA ARG A 26 -0.04 7.08 -8.96
C ARG A 26 -0.52 8.51 -8.72
N ILE A 27 0.27 9.32 -8.03
CA ILE A 27 -0.12 10.70 -7.68
C ILE A 27 0.65 11.76 -8.47
N ALA A 28 1.92 11.51 -8.79
CA ALA A 28 2.73 12.38 -9.64
C ALA A 28 3.91 11.61 -10.24
N GLU A 29 4.80 12.31 -10.94
CA GLU A 29 6.09 11.75 -11.38
C GLU A 29 6.96 11.35 -10.18
N PRO A 30 7.68 10.22 -10.27
CA PRO A 30 8.67 9.82 -9.27
C PRO A 30 9.65 10.97 -8.98
N GLY A 31 9.82 11.33 -7.69
CA GLY A 31 10.72 12.41 -7.26
C GLY A 31 10.13 13.83 -7.26
N ARG A 32 8.87 14.03 -7.70
CA ARG A 32 8.17 15.33 -7.63
C ARG A 32 6.99 15.38 -6.65
N ALA A 33 6.46 14.24 -6.24
CA ALA A 33 5.30 14.18 -5.35
C ALA A 33 5.64 14.69 -3.93
N THR A 34 4.85 15.63 -3.43
CA THR A 34 4.89 16.11 -2.04
C THR A 34 3.81 15.45 -1.19
N TYR A 35 4.05 15.30 0.13
CA TYR A 35 3.06 14.73 1.07
C TYR A 35 1.68 15.43 1.05
N SER A 36 1.62 16.71 0.68
CA SER A 36 0.37 17.48 0.59
C SER A 36 -0.46 17.08 -0.63
N GLU A 37 0.18 16.91 -1.79
CA GLU A 37 -0.47 16.43 -3.03
C GLU A 37 -1.05 15.02 -2.84
N LEU A 38 -0.40 14.19 -2.01
CA LEU A 38 -0.88 12.86 -1.64
C LEU A 38 -2.25 12.91 -0.90
N HIS A 39 -2.45 13.91 -0.04
CA HIS A 39 -3.68 14.08 0.74
C HIS A 39 -4.81 14.69 -0.09
N GLU A 40 -4.48 15.67 -0.94
CA GLU A 40 -5.43 16.32 -1.82
C GLU A 40 -5.99 15.35 -2.86
N ALA A 41 -5.15 14.52 -3.47
CA ALA A 41 -5.56 13.54 -4.49
C ALA A 41 -6.58 12.50 -4.01
N LEU A 42 -6.74 12.33 -2.69
CA LEU A 42 -7.67 11.38 -2.07
C LEU A 42 -8.71 12.06 -1.20
N SER A 43 -8.78 13.39 -1.24
CA SER A 43 -9.82 14.12 -0.56
C SER A 43 -11.19 13.72 -1.11
N PRO A 44 -12.24 13.64 -0.27
CA PRO A 44 -13.58 13.29 -0.73
C PRO A 44 -14.04 14.16 -1.90
N GLY A 45 -14.65 13.54 -2.92
CA GLY A 45 -15.11 14.23 -4.13
C GLY A 45 -14.05 14.41 -5.22
N THR A 46 -12.85 13.83 -5.05
CA THR A 46 -11.86 13.74 -6.13
C THR A 46 -12.10 12.47 -6.98
N PRO A 47 -11.77 12.51 -8.30
CA PRO A 47 -11.94 11.34 -9.17
C PRO A 47 -11.20 10.08 -8.70
N ALA A 48 -10.03 10.23 -8.07
CA ALA A 48 -9.27 9.10 -7.54
C ALA A 48 -9.91 8.51 -6.27
N ALA A 49 -10.47 9.35 -5.38
CA ALA A 49 -11.21 8.87 -4.21
C ALA A 49 -12.47 8.10 -4.61
N ASP A 50 -13.23 8.60 -5.59
CA ASP A 50 -14.45 7.95 -6.07
C ASP A 50 -14.14 6.60 -6.74
N SER A 51 -13.09 6.55 -7.56
CA SER A 51 -12.63 5.32 -8.21
C SER A 51 -12.13 4.29 -7.19
N ALA A 52 -11.40 4.72 -6.16
CA ALA A 52 -10.97 3.84 -5.07
C ALA A 52 -12.17 3.25 -4.31
N LEU A 53 -13.19 4.05 -3.99
CA LEU A 53 -14.39 3.58 -3.29
C LEU A 53 -15.16 2.52 -4.09
N VAL A 54 -15.31 2.73 -5.40
CA VAL A 54 -15.99 1.78 -6.29
C VAL A 54 -15.18 0.49 -6.42
N LEU A 55 -13.89 0.61 -6.75
CA LEU A 55 -13.03 -0.55 -7.04
C LEU A 55 -12.74 -1.39 -5.80
N LEU A 56 -12.56 -0.76 -4.63
CA LEU A 56 -12.35 -1.51 -3.38
C LEU A 56 -13.55 -2.35 -2.97
N ARG A 57 -14.76 -1.98 -3.41
CA ARG A 57 -15.99 -2.74 -3.13
C ARG A 57 -16.26 -3.83 -4.16
N GLU A 58 -15.65 -3.75 -5.34
CA GLU A 58 -15.84 -4.76 -6.37
C GLU A 58 -15.27 -6.11 -5.91
N ARG A 59 -16.05 -7.17 -6.17
CA ARG A 59 -15.75 -8.54 -5.76
C ARG A 59 -15.58 -9.49 -6.94
N ARG A 60 -15.88 -9.03 -8.16
CA ARG A 60 -15.81 -9.84 -9.38
C ARG A 60 -14.45 -9.64 -10.05
N PRO A 61 -13.57 -10.66 -10.03
CA PRO A 61 -12.23 -10.57 -10.60
C PRO A 61 -12.21 -10.14 -12.07
N ALA A 62 -13.18 -10.61 -12.86
CA ALA A 62 -13.32 -10.27 -14.28
C ALA A 62 -13.50 -8.77 -14.54
N ILE A 63 -14.23 -8.08 -13.67
CA ILE A 63 -14.48 -6.64 -13.82
C ILE A 63 -13.23 -5.84 -13.49
N LEU A 64 -12.52 -6.23 -12.43
CA LEU A 64 -11.24 -5.61 -12.05
C LEU A 64 -10.19 -5.79 -13.15
N TRP A 65 -10.09 -7.00 -13.72
CA TRP A 65 -9.18 -7.26 -14.84
C TRP A 65 -9.55 -6.43 -16.07
N ARG A 66 -10.84 -6.38 -16.43
CA ARG A 66 -11.32 -5.55 -17.54
C ARG A 66 -11.01 -4.07 -17.31
N ARG A 67 -11.13 -3.58 -16.07
CA ARG A 67 -10.78 -2.20 -15.73
C ARG A 67 -9.29 -1.92 -15.95
N THR A 68 -8.43 -2.85 -15.54
CA THR A 68 -6.98 -2.77 -15.80
C THR A 68 -6.68 -2.67 -17.29
N ARG A 69 -7.31 -3.53 -18.10
CA ARG A 69 -7.19 -3.49 -19.58
C ARG A 69 -7.72 -2.18 -20.17
N SER A 70 -8.80 -1.64 -19.60
CA SER A 70 -9.38 -0.36 -20.04
C SER A 70 -8.45 0.82 -19.74
N ALA A 71 -7.74 0.79 -18.61
CA ALA A 71 -6.75 1.82 -18.25
C ALA A 71 -5.56 1.78 -19.23
N LEU A 72 -5.06 0.58 -19.56
CA LEU A 72 -4.03 0.39 -20.59
C LEU A 72 -4.46 0.89 -21.98
N ALA A 73 -5.75 0.76 -22.30
CA ALA A 73 -6.32 1.26 -23.56
C ALA A 73 -6.65 2.77 -23.54
N GLY A 74 -6.47 3.46 -22.40
CA GLY A 74 -6.84 4.87 -22.24
C GLY A 74 -8.35 5.14 -22.17
N ALA A 75 -9.17 4.11 -21.99
CA ALA A 75 -10.63 4.23 -21.91
C ALA A 75 -11.14 4.65 -20.52
N VAL A 76 -10.29 4.59 -19.50
CA VAL A 76 -10.56 5.05 -18.13
C VAL A 76 -9.30 5.71 -17.56
N ALA A 77 -9.43 6.35 -16.39
CA ALA A 77 -8.29 6.96 -15.70
C ALA A 77 -7.18 5.94 -15.42
N TRP A 78 -5.91 6.35 -15.54
CA TRP A 78 -4.76 5.47 -15.35
C TRP A 78 -4.75 4.78 -13.98
N ASN A 79 -5.09 5.53 -12.92
CA ASN A 79 -5.12 5.05 -11.54
C ASN A 79 -6.10 3.89 -11.31
N ASP A 80 -7.08 3.69 -12.18
CA ASP A 80 -8.00 2.56 -12.07
C ASP A 80 -7.30 1.23 -12.31
N GLY A 81 -6.19 1.21 -13.07
CA GLY A 81 -5.38 0.01 -13.29
C GLY A 81 -4.73 -0.50 -12.00
N PRO A 82 -3.83 0.28 -11.37
CA PRO A 82 -3.23 -0.08 -10.07
C PRO A 82 -4.27 -0.38 -8.98
N LEU A 83 -5.37 0.40 -8.90
CA LEU A 83 -6.46 0.16 -7.95
C LEU A 83 -7.15 -1.18 -8.18
N ALA A 84 -7.48 -1.49 -9.44
CA ALA A 84 -8.13 -2.75 -9.77
C ALA A 84 -7.23 -3.95 -9.50
N LEU A 85 -5.93 -3.84 -9.81
CA LEU A 85 -4.95 -4.91 -9.56
C LEU A 85 -4.69 -5.15 -8.07
N THR A 86 -4.58 -4.11 -7.25
CA THR A 86 -4.45 -4.27 -5.79
C THR A 86 -5.69 -4.90 -5.17
N ARG A 87 -6.88 -4.53 -5.65
CA ARG A 87 -8.11 -5.22 -5.25
C ARG A 87 -8.11 -6.68 -5.71
N LEU A 88 -7.70 -6.94 -6.94
CA LEU A 88 -7.62 -8.30 -7.50
C LEU A 88 -6.67 -9.19 -6.71
N ALA A 89 -5.53 -8.64 -6.25
CA ALA A 89 -4.60 -9.32 -5.36
C ALA A 89 -5.28 -9.78 -4.07
N ALA A 90 -6.11 -8.92 -3.46
CA ALA A 90 -6.85 -9.26 -2.25
C ALA A 90 -7.92 -10.36 -2.46
N LEU A 91 -8.46 -10.50 -3.68
CA LEU A 91 -9.42 -11.56 -4.01
C LEU A 91 -8.76 -12.92 -4.26
N ARG A 92 -7.46 -12.94 -4.58
CA ARG A 92 -6.65 -14.16 -4.75
C ARG A 92 -7.17 -15.14 -5.80
N ASP A 93 -7.80 -14.61 -6.86
CA ASP A 93 -8.34 -15.43 -7.94
C ASP A 93 -7.23 -16.03 -8.82
N ARG A 94 -7.26 -17.36 -9.01
CA ARG A 94 -6.19 -18.11 -9.68
C ARG A 94 -6.06 -17.79 -11.18
N PRO A 95 -7.12 -17.88 -12.02
CA PRO A 95 -7.07 -17.46 -13.42
C PRO A 95 -6.48 -16.06 -13.65
N TYR A 96 -6.82 -15.10 -12.79
CA TYR A 96 -6.32 -13.74 -12.95
C TYR A 96 -4.89 -13.56 -12.45
N ALA A 97 -4.40 -14.40 -11.55
CA ALA A 97 -2.98 -14.40 -11.20
C ALA A 97 -2.09 -14.89 -12.36
N ASP A 98 -2.53 -15.88 -13.14
CA ASP A 98 -1.81 -16.29 -14.37
C ASP A 98 -1.85 -15.18 -15.44
N SER A 99 -2.98 -14.49 -15.54
CA SER A 99 -3.13 -13.33 -16.42
C SER A 99 -2.22 -12.18 -16.01
N ALA A 100 -2.11 -11.91 -14.70
CA ALA A 100 -1.20 -10.92 -14.13
C ALA A 100 0.27 -11.27 -14.42
N ALA A 101 0.66 -12.54 -14.28
CA ALA A 101 2.02 -12.99 -14.59
C ALA A 101 2.36 -12.85 -16.08
N ARG A 102 1.40 -13.11 -16.98
CA ARG A 102 1.57 -12.84 -18.42
C ARG A 102 1.74 -11.35 -18.71
N LEU A 103 0.90 -10.50 -18.11
CA LEU A 103 0.98 -9.05 -18.31
C LEU A 103 2.30 -8.48 -17.77
N SER A 104 2.77 -8.94 -16.60
CA SER A 104 4.07 -8.52 -16.04
C SER A 104 5.20 -8.80 -17.01
N ARG A 105 5.27 -10.02 -17.56
CA ARG A 105 6.30 -10.40 -18.54
C ARG A 105 6.22 -9.58 -19.82
N ALA A 106 5.02 -9.30 -20.31
CA ALA A 106 4.84 -8.47 -21.50
C ALA A 106 5.28 -7.01 -21.27
N ILE A 107 5.04 -6.46 -20.07
CA ILE A 107 5.54 -5.12 -19.69
C ILE A 107 7.07 -5.12 -19.65
N GLU A 108 7.67 -6.10 -18.96
CA GLU A 108 9.13 -6.25 -18.87
C GLU A 108 9.79 -6.43 -20.25
N ALA A 109 9.11 -7.08 -21.19
CA ALA A 109 9.54 -7.26 -22.56
C ALA A 109 9.31 -6.03 -23.47
N GLY A 110 8.69 -4.95 -22.95
CA GLY A 110 8.37 -3.75 -23.74
C GLY A 110 7.24 -3.94 -24.76
N GLU A 111 6.43 -4.99 -24.62
CA GLU A 111 5.35 -5.35 -25.55
C GLU A 111 4.04 -4.61 -25.27
N VAL A 112 3.94 -3.95 -24.12
CA VAL A 112 2.72 -3.27 -23.65
C VAL A 112 2.86 -1.77 -23.89
N ARG A 113 1.88 -1.20 -24.61
CA ARG A 113 1.74 0.25 -24.76
C ARG A 113 0.78 0.79 -23.71
N ALA A 114 1.09 1.97 -23.17
CA ALA A 114 0.20 2.74 -22.31
C ALA A 114 -0.24 4.03 -23.02
N PRO A 115 -1.27 4.73 -22.51
CA PRO A 115 -1.66 6.05 -23.00
C PRO A 115 -0.49 7.06 -22.91
N PRO A 116 -0.52 8.15 -23.70
CA PRO A 116 0.52 9.18 -23.64
C PRO A 116 0.76 9.69 -22.21
N GLY A 117 2.04 9.81 -21.83
CA GLY A 117 2.45 10.27 -20.50
C GLY A 117 2.32 9.23 -19.38
N GLN A 118 1.94 7.99 -19.68
CA GLN A 118 1.89 6.89 -18.71
C GLN A 118 2.96 5.84 -18.99
N ASP A 119 3.45 5.21 -17.94
CA ASP A 119 4.45 4.14 -18.02
C ASP A 119 3.81 2.80 -17.61
N PRO A 120 3.74 1.80 -18.51
CA PRO A 120 3.26 0.46 -18.16
C PRO A 120 3.97 -0.15 -16.93
N ALA A 121 5.22 0.24 -16.65
CA ALA A 121 5.98 -0.22 -15.48
C ALA A 121 5.29 0.11 -14.15
N ASP A 122 4.40 1.11 -14.10
CA ASP A 122 3.58 1.43 -12.93
C ASP A 122 2.71 0.26 -12.47
N LEU A 123 2.37 -0.66 -13.39
CA LEU A 123 1.55 -1.83 -13.08
C LEU A 123 2.38 -2.97 -12.49
N LEU A 124 3.72 -2.96 -12.57
CA LEU A 124 4.55 -4.08 -12.12
C LEU A 124 4.43 -4.32 -10.61
N ALA A 125 4.41 -3.27 -9.79
CA ALA A 125 4.23 -3.39 -8.35
C ALA A 125 2.87 -4.03 -7.95
N PRO A 126 1.71 -3.56 -8.44
CA PRO A 126 0.45 -4.21 -8.12
C PRO A 126 0.29 -5.60 -8.77
N LEU A 127 0.88 -5.86 -9.95
CA LEU A 127 0.94 -7.22 -10.53
C LEU A 127 1.76 -8.18 -9.66
N ARG A 128 2.87 -7.70 -9.10
CA ARG A 128 3.70 -8.46 -8.15
C ARG A 128 2.90 -8.83 -6.90
N ALA A 129 2.07 -7.91 -6.39
CA ALA A 129 1.19 -8.20 -5.26
C ALA A 129 0.19 -9.32 -5.56
N VAL A 130 -0.41 -9.35 -6.76
CA VAL A 130 -1.28 -10.47 -7.19
C VAL A 130 -0.52 -11.81 -7.15
N GLY A 131 0.70 -11.84 -7.67
CA GLY A 131 1.53 -13.05 -7.67
C GLY A 131 1.90 -13.53 -6.26
N LEU A 132 2.23 -12.60 -5.36
CA LEU A 132 2.57 -12.89 -3.96
C LEU A 132 1.35 -13.36 -3.15
N GLU A 133 0.17 -12.75 -3.32
CA GLU A 133 -1.06 -13.21 -2.66
C GLU A 133 -1.52 -14.58 -3.18
N ARG A 134 -1.28 -14.92 -4.45
CA ARG A 134 -1.42 -16.31 -4.93
C ARG A 134 -0.46 -17.24 -4.22
N ALA A 135 0.83 -16.88 -4.17
CA ALA A 135 1.84 -17.71 -3.51
C ALA A 135 1.51 -17.91 -2.03
N ARG A 136 0.93 -16.89 -1.37
CA ARG A 136 0.46 -16.92 0.00
C ARG A 136 -0.64 -17.98 0.22
N LEU A 137 -1.59 -18.13 -0.70
CA LEU A 137 -2.57 -19.23 -0.65
C LEU A 137 -1.93 -20.62 -0.78
N ALA A 138 -0.88 -20.74 -1.59
CA ALA A 138 -0.26 -22.02 -1.89
C ALA A 138 0.80 -22.44 -0.85
N GLN A 139 1.54 -21.50 -0.29
CA GLN A 139 2.72 -21.73 0.54
C GLN A 139 2.52 -21.30 2.00
N GLY A 140 1.48 -20.51 2.28
CA GLY A 140 1.19 -19.96 3.60
C GLY A 140 1.98 -18.69 3.95
N ASP A 141 1.46 -17.97 4.94
CA ASP A 141 1.96 -16.65 5.34
C ASP A 141 3.42 -16.69 5.82
N ALA A 142 3.84 -17.73 6.54
CA ALA A 142 5.20 -17.88 7.06
C ALA A 142 6.26 -18.01 5.94
N ALA A 143 5.95 -18.74 4.87
CA ALA A 143 6.84 -18.90 3.74
C ALA A 143 7.03 -17.58 2.98
N ILE A 144 5.93 -16.85 2.75
CA ILE A 144 5.97 -15.53 2.12
C ILE A 144 6.73 -14.52 2.98
N LEU A 145 6.46 -14.50 4.29
CA LEU A 145 7.17 -13.64 5.22
C LEU A 145 8.68 -13.90 5.16
N LYS A 146 9.11 -15.17 5.27
CA LYS A 146 10.52 -15.56 5.18
C LYS A 146 11.15 -15.10 3.86
N GLY A 147 10.46 -15.32 2.74
CA GLY A 147 10.93 -14.92 1.41
C GLY A 147 11.09 -13.41 1.25
N ILE A 148 10.15 -12.61 1.77
CA ILE A 148 10.25 -11.14 1.73
C ILE A 148 11.37 -10.65 2.65
N LEU A 149 11.45 -11.16 3.89
CA LEU A 149 12.46 -10.75 4.86
C LEU A 149 13.89 -10.98 4.36
N ALA A 150 14.12 -12.07 3.62
CA ALA A 150 15.43 -12.39 3.04
C ALA A 150 15.89 -11.40 1.96
N LYS A 151 14.97 -10.67 1.32
CA LYS A 151 15.27 -9.68 0.27
C LYS A 151 15.57 -8.29 0.79
N ILE A 152 15.19 -7.99 2.05
CA ILE A 152 15.34 -6.64 2.63
C ILE A 152 16.81 -6.20 2.69
N PRO A 153 17.76 -7.05 3.13
CA PRO A 153 19.16 -6.65 3.18
C PRO A 153 19.77 -6.39 1.81
N THR A 154 19.29 -7.05 0.75
CA THR A 154 19.82 -6.93 -0.62
C THR A 154 19.09 -5.89 -1.47
N GLN A 155 18.10 -5.18 -0.92
CA GLN A 155 17.22 -4.26 -1.66
C GLN A 155 16.43 -4.91 -2.82
N GLN A 156 16.33 -6.24 -2.87
CA GLN A 156 15.63 -6.96 -3.95
C GLN A 156 14.11 -7.07 -3.70
N TYR A 157 13.55 -6.08 -3.01
CA TYR A 157 12.12 -5.96 -2.71
C TYR A 157 11.59 -4.64 -3.27
N GLY A 158 10.32 -4.65 -3.68
CA GLY A 158 9.64 -3.45 -4.16
C GLY A 158 8.37 -3.14 -3.37
N VAL A 159 7.59 -2.21 -3.92
CA VAL A 159 6.30 -1.78 -3.34
C VAL A 159 5.30 -2.94 -3.28
N GLY A 160 5.36 -3.90 -4.22
CA GLY A 160 4.52 -5.10 -4.19
C GLY A 160 4.81 -6.01 -2.99
N GLU A 161 6.09 -6.27 -2.69
CA GLU A 161 6.49 -6.96 -1.46
C GLU A 161 6.05 -6.20 -0.20
N ALA A 162 6.29 -4.88 -0.15
CA ALA A 162 5.91 -4.05 0.99
C ALA A 162 4.39 -4.10 1.25
N TRP A 163 3.58 -4.03 0.20
CA TRP A 163 2.13 -4.13 0.27
C TRP A 163 1.68 -5.48 0.85
N VAL A 164 2.21 -6.60 0.34
CA VAL A 164 1.84 -7.93 0.88
C VAL A 164 2.32 -8.11 2.32
N LEU A 165 3.53 -7.68 2.63
CA LEU A 165 4.10 -7.73 3.97
C LEU A 165 3.20 -7.02 4.98
N GLY A 166 2.65 -5.87 4.60
CA GLY A 166 1.69 -5.12 5.41
C GLY A 166 0.41 -5.87 5.77
N ARG A 167 0.05 -6.91 5.00
CA ARG A 167 -1.16 -7.73 5.14
C ARG A 167 -0.91 -9.11 5.75
N LEU A 168 0.33 -9.44 6.08
CA LEU A 168 0.69 -10.67 6.79
C LEU A 168 0.38 -10.55 8.31
N GLY A 169 -0.07 -9.38 8.76
CA GLY A 169 -0.56 -9.17 10.12
C GLY A 169 0.56 -9.14 11.16
N ARG A 170 0.20 -9.53 12.40
CA ARG A 170 1.07 -9.37 13.58
C ARG A 170 2.43 -10.04 13.44
N ALA A 171 2.50 -11.25 12.89
CA ALA A 171 3.77 -11.97 12.74
C ALA A 171 4.80 -11.20 11.89
N ALA A 172 4.35 -10.53 10.84
CA ALA A 172 5.21 -9.70 10.00
C ALA A 172 5.60 -8.40 10.72
N SER A 173 4.64 -7.76 11.38
CA SER A 173 4.86 -6.58 12.23
C SER A 173 5.92 -6.84 13.29
N ASP A 174 5.75 -7.88 14.11
CA ASP A 174 6.70 -8.26 15.17
C ASP A 174 8.09 -8.58 14.59
N SER A 175 8.14 -9.30 13.48
CA SER A 175 9.39 -9.65 12.79
C SER A 175 10.17 -8.44 12.29
N LEU A 176 9.46 -7.42 11.80
CA LEU A 176 10.06 -6.16 11.35
C LEU A 176 10.48 -5.28 12.52
N GLN A 177 9.67 -5.20 13.58
CA GLN A 177 10.00 -4.44 14.80
C GLN A 177 11.28 -5.00 15.45
N ALA A 178 11.37 -6.32 15.62
CA ALA A 178 12.55 -6.96 16.18
C ALA A 178 13.82 -6.67 15.35
N ARG A 179 13.73 -6.75 14.01
CA ARG A 179 14.85 -6.46 13.11
C ARG A 179 15.22 -4.99 13.08
N PHE A 180 14.24 -4.09 13.13
CA PHE A 180 14.47 -2.65 13.25
C PHE A 180 15.27 -2.31 14.52
N LEU A 181 14.86 -2.89 15.66
CA LEU A 181 15.53 -2.66 16.94
C LEU A 181 16.94 -3.28 17.00
N ALA A 182 17.14 -4.41 16.34
CA ALA A 182 18.43 -5.13 16.33
C ALA A 182 19.41 -4.68 15.24
N ALA A 183 18.95 -3.96 14.21
CA ALA A 183 19.82 -3.50 13.14
C ALA A 183 20.81 -2.47 13.68
N GLU A 184 22.10 -2.62 13.38
CA GLU A 184 23.12 -1.61 13.70
C GLU A 184 23.35 -0.67 12.52
N ASP A 185 23.14 -1.18 11.31
CA ASP A 185 23.23 -0.41 10.08
C ASP A 185 22.04 0.55 9.91
N THR A 186 22.38 1.82 9.68
CA THR A 186 21.39 2.89 9.53
C THR A 186 20.48 2.67 8.33
N GLU A 187 21.02 2.14 7.24
CA GLU A 187 20.25 1.91 6.03
C GLU A 187 19.20 0.80 6.24
N LEU A 188 19.59 -0.31 6.86
CA LEU A 188 18.69 -1.40 7.25
C LEU A 188 17.61 -0.91 8.22
N LYS A 189 17.95 -0.05 9.19
CA LYS A 189 16.95 0.57 10.07
C LYS A 189 15.90 1.33 9.28
N VAL A 190 16.32 2.19 8.36
CA VAL A 190 15.40 2.97 7.52
C VAL A 190 14.54 2.06 6.66
N ARG A 191 15.10 0.99 6.09
CA ARG A 191 14.35 0.01 5.29
C ARG A 191 13.28 -0.70 6.13
N TYR A 192 13.61 -1.19 7.33
CA TYR A 192 12.64 -1.83 8.21
C TYR A 192 11.57 -0.86 8.70
N LEU A 193 11.95 0.38 9.05
CA LEU A 193 11.01 1.43 9.45
C LEU A 193 10.03 1.77 8.31
N THR A 194 10.55 1.87 7.08
CA THR A 194 9.74 2.08 5.88
C THR A 194 8.74 0.95 5.70
N LEU A 195 9.17 -0.31 5.82
CA LEU A 195 8.28 -1.47 5.69
C LEU A 195 7.26 -1.57 6.84
N LEU A 196 7.63 -1.20 8.05
CA LEU A 196 6.67 -1.10 9.17
C LEU A 196 5.56 -0.10 8.89
N SER A 197 5.86 0.96 8.13
CA SER A 197 4.83 1.91 7.72
C SER A 197 3.77 1.27 6.83
N PHE A 198 4.03 0.15 6.15
CA PHE A 198 3.03 -0.59 5.37
C PHE A 198 2.14 -1.52 6.20
N SER A 199 2.43 -1.68 7.50
CA SER A 199 1.70 -2.60 8.36
C SER A 199 0.24 -2.17 8.55
N ALA A 200 -0.70 -3.09 8.28
CA ALA A 200 -2.09 -2.92 8.69
C ALA A 200 -2.29 -3.27 10.19
N ASP A 201 -1.29 -3.86 10.85
CA ASP A 201 -1.33 -4.13 12.28
C ASP A 201 -1.04 -2.85 13.09
N THR A 202 -2.03 -2.42 13.86
CA THR A 202 -1.96 -1.25 14.72
C THR A 202 -1.04 -1.42 15.93
N ALA A 203 -0.59 -2.65 16.24
CA ALA A 203 0.31 -2.89 17.36
C ALA A 203 1.70 -2.24 17.19
N ALA A 204 2.12 -1.93 15.97
CA ALA A 204 3.37 -1.21 15.71
C ALA A 204 3.29 0.30 16.00
N ILE A 205 2.08 0.87 16.16
CA ILE A 205 1.87 2.32 16.31
C ILE A 205 2.66 2.91 17.49
N PRO A 206 2.69 2.31 18.71
CA PRO A 206 3.45 2.86 19.82
C PRO A 206 4.96 2.98 19.54
N LEU A 207 5.54 1.98 18.87
CA LEU A 207 6.96 2.03 18.48
C LEU A 207 7.18 3.13 17.44
N LEU A 208 6.37 3.14 16.37
CA LEU A 208 6.46 4.14 15.31
C LEU A 208 6.36 5.56 15.89
N ALA A 209 5.43 5.79 16.83
CA ALA A 209 5.27 7.08 17.49
C ALA A 209 6.53 7.52 18.24
N ARG A 210 7.19 6.61 18.96
CA ARG A 210 8.46 6.90 19.66
C ARG A 210 9.60 7.20 18.68
N VAL A 211 9.71 6.42 17.60
CA VAL A 211 10.73 6.63 16.56
C VAL A 211 10.53 7.97 15.85
N TYR A 212 9.29 8.35 15.54
CA TYR A 212 9.02 9.65 14.91
C TYR A 212 9.23 10.84 15.85
N ALA A 213 9.08 10.66 17.16
CA ALA A 213 9.34 11.69 18.16
C ALA A 213 10.84 11.93 18.39
N ALA A 214 11.65 10.88 18.37
CA ALA A 214 13.09 10.96 18.63
C ALA A 214 13.87 10.00 17.69
N PRO A 215 13.93 10.29 16.38
CA PRO A 215 14.51 9.36 15.40
C PRO A 215 16.00 9.08 15.66
N ASP A 216 16.73 10.08 16.14
CA ASP A 216 18.13 10.00 16.56
C ASP A 216 18.37 8.98 17.67
N SER A 217 17.46 8.90 18.65
CA SER A 217 17.52 7.93 19.77
C SER A 217 17.37 6.49 19.29
N PHE A 218 16.88 6.29 18.07
CA PHE A 218 16.80 4.99 17.40
C PHE A 218 17.85 4.82 16.30
N GLY A 219 18.81 5.73 16.15
CA GLY A 219 19.81 5.69 15.08
C GLY A 219 19.19 5.86 13.69
N VAL A 220 18.05 6.56 13.60
CA VAL A 220 17.38 6.91 12.34
C VAL A 220 17.70 8.37 12.02
N PRO A 221 18.17 8.69 10.81
CA PRO A 221 18.46 10.05 10.44
C PRO A 221 17.16 10.88 10.40
N PRO A 222 17.17 12.12 10.91
CA PRO A 222 15.98 12.98 10.94
C PRO A 222 15.48 13.37 9.54
N ARG A 223 16.32 13.24 8.52
CA ARG A 223 15.98 13.44 7.10
C ARG A 223 16.61 12.31 6.29
N TYR A 224 15.81 11.33 5.89
CA TYR A 224 16.19 10.42 4.82
C TYR A 224 15.53 10.91 3.53
N ALA A 225 16.32 11.60 2.71
CA ALA A 225 15.92 11.86 1.34
C ALA A 225 15.99 10.53 0.57
N SER A 226 14.96 10.27 -0.22
CA SER A 226 14.82 9.14 -1.15
C SER A 226 14.25 7.83 -0.55
N ARG A 227 13.18 7.36 -1.19
CA ARG A 227 12.65 5.98 -1.15
C ARG A 227 11.76 5.59 0.02
N ALA A 228 10.56 6.16 0.04
CA ALA A 228 9.38 5.41 0.53
C ALA A 228 8.15 5.58 -0.38
N SER A 229 8.11 6.55 -1.30
CA SER A 229 6.90 6.85 -2.06
C SER A 229 7.16 7.57 -3.39
N ASP A 230 8.11 7.11 -4.21
CA ASP A 230 8.42 7.76 -5.48
C ASP A 230 7.37 7.46 -6.57
N ALA A 231 6.12 7.85 -6.30
CA ALA A 231 4.91 7.92 -7.13
C ALA A 231 3.74 7.04 -6.66
N LEU A 232 3.95 6.03 -5.80
CA LEU A 232 2.86 5.19 -5.29
C LEU A 232 2.57 5.47 -3.82
N LEU A 233 1.42 6.10 -3.53
CA LEU A 233 0.98 6.32 -2.15
C LEU A 233 0.33 5.06 -1.59
N TRP A 234 0.69 4.75 -0.34
CA TRP A 234 0.04 3.78 0.51
C TRP A 234 -0.91 4.48 1.50
N ILE A 235 -2.16 4.00 1.55
CA ILE A 235 -3.09 4.30 2.65
C ILE A 235 -3.25 3.01 3.45
N GLY A 236 -2.59 2.94 4.61
CA GLY A 236 -3.06 2.13 5.71
C GLY A 236 -4.45 2.60 6.12
N THR A 237 -5.21 1.75 6.79
CA THR A 237 -6.57 2.10 7.25
C THR A 237 -6.63 3.55 7.76
N ARG A 238 -7.75 4.27 7.55
CA ARG A 238 -7.90 5.67 7.97
C ARG A 238 -7.43 5.91 9.42
N SER A 239 -7.65 4.91 10.28
CA SER A 239 -7.13 4.77 11.64
C SER A 239 -5.60 4.78 11.75
N SER A 240 -4.89 3.98 10.96
CA SER A 240 -3.41 3.95 10.93
C SER A 240 -2.84 5.30 10.48
N LEU A 241 -3.43 5.94 9.48
CA LEU A 241 -3.00 7.26 9.00
C LEU A 241 -3.21 8.35 10.06
N SER A 242 -4.40 8.39 10.70
CA SER A 242 -4.68 9.35 11.78
C SER A 242 -3.69 9.21 12.94
N ALA A 243 -3.43 7.97 13.38
CA ALA A 243 -2.52 7.71 14.49
C ALA A 243 -1.07 8.14 14.19
N LEU A 244 -0.60 7.92 12.96
CA LEU A 244 0.73 8.37 12.51
C LEU A 244 0.81 9.91 12.45
N LEU A 245 -0.24 10.57 11.98
CA LEU A 245 -0.30 12.04 11.92
C LEU A 245 -0.33 12.67 13.33
N ASP A 246 -1.09 12.09 14.26
CA ASP A 246 -1.17 12.57 15.64
C ASP A 246 0.16 12.35 16.39
N ALA A 247 0.86 11.24 16.13
CA ALA A 247 2.22 11.04 16.63
C ALA A 247 3.20 12.10 16.09
N ARG A 248 3.15 12.40 14.79
CA ARG A 248 4.00 13.43 14.16
C ARG A 248 3.71 14.85 14.66
N LYS A 249 2.45 15.20 14.94
CA LYS A 249 2.10 16.50 15.54
C LYS A 249 2.72 16.66 16.93
N ARG A 250 2.69 15.60 17.75
CA ARG A 250 3.32 15.59 19.08
C ARG A 250 4.85 15.65 19.03
N ALA A 251 5.47 15.14 17.97
CA ALA A 251 6.91 15.18 17.74
C ALA A 251 7.44 16.55 17.25
N ARG A 252 6.56 17.47 16.84
CA ARG A 252 6.92 18.82 16.36
C ARG A 252 6.82 19.91 17.43
N VAL A 253 6.48 19.53 18.66
CA VAL A 253 6.47 20.36 19.86
C VAL A 253 7.70 20.01 20.68
#